data_AF-A0A1F7PNE6-F1
#
_entry.id   AF-A0A1F7PNE6-F1
#
_cell.length_a   1.000
_cell.length_b   1.000
_cell.length_c   1.000
_cell.angle_alpha   90.00
_cell.angle_beta   90.00
_cell.angle_gamma   90.00
#
_symmetry.space_group_name_H-M   'P 1'
#
loop_
_entity.id
_entity.type
_entity.pdbx_description
1 polymer ?
#
loop_
_entity_poly.entity_id
_entity_poly.type
_entity_poly.pdbx_seq_one_letter_code
_entity_poly.pdbx_strand_id
1 'polypeptide(L)'
;MNRALGAAAIMAVLASGCASRGAVHRLQSELDRLRTEMSELRSAQDTTSRDVTRARNDLAALDARLAEAQAGARSVAEEIARLSARADAAAATIGETRTRVEQLAAPTPARPSVPAEALHPAPAAERRGEPEQAYAAALATFRAREHGQAVLDFLDFITKYPKHPLAANAQYWIGEAYYVQRDYRQALVEFQKVLEHGERKAADALLKVGLCYVNLRDTSHARQAWMRVINEHPRTDAADKARAFLRSYAARRP
;
A
#
# COMPACT_ATOMS: atom_id res chain seq x y z
N MET A 1 -35.31 -70.92 68.27
CA MET A 1 -35.52 -69.57 67.70
C MET A 1 -34.29 -68.64 67.75
N ASN A 2 -33.43 -68.70 68.78
CA ASN A 2 -32.37 -67.67 68.98
C ASN A 2 -31.20 -67.67 67.98
N ARG A 3 -30.91 -68.78 67.28
CA ARG A 3 -29.81 -68.82 66.30
C ARG A 3 -30.11 -68.08 64.99
N ALA A 4 -31.39 -67.92 64.65
CA ALA A 4 -31.80 -67.20 63.43
C ALA A 4 -31.73 -65.67 63.58
N LEU A 5 -31.98 -65.14 64.79
CA LEU A 5 -31.90 -63.70 65.05
C LEU A 5 -30.46 -63.16 65.02
N GLY A 6 -29.47 -63.93 65.49
CA GLY A 6 -28.06 -63.51 65.45
C GLY A 6 -27.51 -63.38 64.03
N ALA A 7 -27.92 -64.27 63.12
CA ALA A 7 -27.49 -64.21 61.71
C ALA A 7 -28.10 -63.02 60.94
N ALA A 8 -29.36 -62.67 61.24
CA ALA A 8 -30.02 -61.52 60.62
C ALA A 8 -29.40 -60.17 61.06
N ALA A 9 -29.01 -60.05 62.33
CA ALA A 9 -28.37 -58.84 62.84
C ALA A 9 -26.97 -58.60 62.24
N ILE A 10 -26.18 -59.66 62.02
CA ILE A 10 -24.85 -59.57 61.40
C ILE A 10 -24.94 -59.19 59.91
N MET A 11 -25.92 -59.73 59.19
CA MET A 11 -26.16 -59.39 57.79
C MET A 11 -26.59 -57.93 57.59
N ALA A 12 -27.37 -57.35 58.52
CA ALA A 12 -27.80 -55.95 58.45
C ALA A 12 -26.63 -54.95 58.66
N VAL A 13 -25.67 -55.29 59.53
CA VAL A 13 -24.47 -54.46 59.76
C VAL A 13 -23.52 -54.51 58.55
N LEU A 14 -23.36 -55.69 57.93
CA LEU A 14 -22.54 -55.85 56.72
C LEU A 14 -23.17 -55.14 55.50
N ALA A 15 -24.50 -55.19 55.34
CA ALA A 15 -25.19 -54.49 54.27
C ALA A 15 -25.09 -52.95 54.39
N SER A 16 -25.13 -52.42 55.62
CA SER A 16 -24.98 -50.99 55.88
C SER A 16 -23.56 -50.49 55.59
N GLY A 17 -22.53 -51.33 55.80
CA GLY A 17 -21.13 -51.03 55.45
C GLY A 17 -20.87 -50.95 53.95
N CYS A 18 -21.64 -51.66 53.11
CA CYS A 18 -21.52 -51.59 51.65
C CYS A 18 -22.17 -50.30 51.08
N ALA A 19 -23.31 -49.89 51.64
CA ALA A 19 -23.98 -48.66 51.22
C ALA A 19 -23.16 -47.39 51.54
N SER A 20 -22.52 -47.35 52.71
CA SER A 20 -21.66 -46.24 53.11
C SER A 20 -20.34 -46.22 52.33
N ARG A 21 -19.74 -47.38 52.04
CA ARG A 21 -18.54 -47.48 51.21
C ARG A 21 -18.77 -46.98 49.78
N GLY A 22 -19.93 -47.27 49.19
CA GLY A 22 -20.32 -46.74 47.89
C GLY A 22 -20.55 -45.22 47.89
N ALA A 23 -21.08 -44.65 48.99
CA ALA A 23 -21.21 -43.20 49.14
C ALA A 23 -19.85 -42.51 49.30
N VAL A 24 -18.93 -43.08 50.08
CA VAL A 24 -17.57 -42.56 50.27
C VAL A 24 -16.76 -42.60 48.97
N HIS A 25 -16.83 -43.69 48.19
CA HIS A 25 -16.17 -43.74 46.89
C HIS A 25 -16.75 -42.73 45.89
N ARG A 26 -18.06 -42.49 45.90
CA ARG A 26 -18.68 -41.42 45.08
C ARG A 26 -18.16 -40.03 45.47
N LEU A 27 -18.15 -39.71 46.77
CA LEU A 27 -17.58 -38.45 47.27
C LEU A 27 -16.10 -38.28 46.94
N GLN A 28 -15.31 -39.36 47.02
CA GLN A 28 -13.89 -39.33 46.61
C GLN A 28 -13.75 -39.03 45.12
N SER A 29 -14.55 -39.70 44.28
CA SER A 29 -14.53 -39.45 42.83
C SER A 29 -14.98 -38.03 42.47
N GLU A 30 -15.96 -37.46 43.18
CA GLU A 30 -16.38 -36.06 43.01
C GLU A 30 -15.29 -35.08 43.44
N LEU A 31 -14.59 -35.34 44.55
CA LEU A 31 -13.47 -34.51 44.99
C LEU A 31 -12.30 -34.54 44.01
N ASP A 32 -11.97 -35.71 43.48
CA ASP A 32 -10.88 -35.85 42.50
C ASP A 32 -11.25 -35.20 41.16
N ARG A 33 -12.51 -35.28 40.76
CA ARG A 33 -13.04 -34.53 39.61
C ARG A 33 -12.94 -33.02 39.83
N LEU A 34 -13.42 -32.51 40.97
CA LEU A 34 -13.34 -31.08 41.31
C LEU A 34 -11.89 -30.58 41.37
N ARG A 35 -10.96 -31.38 41.89
CA ARG A 35 -9.52 -31.05 41.88
C ARG A 35 -8.97 -30.93 40.46
N THR A 36 -9.39 -31.84 39.58
CA THR A 36 -8.98 -31.83 38.17
C THR A 36 -9.54 -30.58 37.47
N GLU A 37 -10.83 -30.30 37.61
CA GLU A 37 -11.47 -29.11 37.05
C GLU A 37 -10.83 -27.80 37.57
N MET A 38 -10.50 -27.73 38.86
CA MET A 38 -9.78 -26.58 39.43
C MET A 38 -8.36 -26.42 38.88
N SER A 39 -7.65 -27.52 38.61
CA SER A 39 -6.33 -27.50 37.98
C SER A 39 -6.41 -27.02 36.54
N GLU A 40 -7.40 -27.49 35.78
CA GLU A 40 -7.66 -27.06 34.40
C GLU A 40 -8.01 -25.58 34.34
N LEU A 41 -8.90 -25.10 35.21
CA LEU A 41 -9.26 -23.68 35.30
C LEU A 41 -8.05 -22.81 35.61
N ARG A 42 -7.17 -23.22 36.53
CA ARG A 42 -5.92 -22.50 36.83
C ARG A 42 -4.99 -22.45 35.62
N SER A 43 -4.84 -23.57 34.90
CA SER A 43 -4.02 -23.62 33.68
C SER A 43 -4.58 -22.72 32.58
N ALA A 44 -5.91 -22.70 32.40
CA ALA A 44 -6.59 -21.81 31.46
C ALA A 44 -6.43 -20.33 31.86
N GLN A 45 -6.50 -20.03 33.16
CA GLN A 45 -6.28 -18.70 33.70
C GLN A 45 -4.83 -18.23 33.48
N ASP A 46 -3.84 -19.09 33.71
CA ASP A 46 -2.43 -18.79 33.46
C ASP A 46 -2.16 -18.51 31.98
N THR A 47 -2.78 -19.30 31.10
CA THR A 47 -2.68 -19.11 29.64
C THR A 47 -3.28 -17.76 29.24
N THR A 48 -4.50 -17.47 29.72
CA THR A 48 -5.18 -16.19 29.46
C THR A 48 -4.37 -15.01 29.99
N SER A 49 -3.77 -15.13 31.18
CA SER A 49 -2.91 -14.10 31.78
C SER A 49 -1.68 -13.81 30.93
N ARG A 50 -1.04 -14.85 30.38
CA ARG A 50 0.08 -14.71 29.43
C ARG A 50 -0.34 -14.05 28.13
N ASP A 51 -1.51 -14.43 27.59
CA ASP A 51 -2.02 -13.85 26.35
C ASP A 51 -2.40 -12.38 26.52
N VAL A 52 -3.00 -12.00 27.64
CA VAL A 52 -3.27 -10.58 27.99
C VAL A 52 -1.97 -9.80 28.13
N THR A 53 -0.94 -10.38 28.76
CA THR A 53 0.36 -9.72 28.88
C THR A 53 1.02 -9.53 27.52
N ARG A 54 0.94 -10.54 26.63
CA ARG A 54 1.44 -10.44 25.25
C ARG A 54 0.70 -9.34 24.49
N ALA A 55 -0.63 -9.34 24.52
CA ALA A 55 -1.45 -8.34 23.84
C ALA A 55 -1.16 -6.91 24.35
N ARG A 56 -0.94 -6.74 25.67
CA ARG A 56 -0.54 -5.45 26.24
C ARG A 56 0.81 -4.98 25.71
N ASN A 57 1.79 -5.87 25.60
CA ASN A 57 3.10 -5.54 25.04
C ASN A 57 3.01 -5.20 23.55
N ASP A 58 2.17 -5.92 22.79
CA ASP A 58 1.92 -5.64 21.38
C ASP A 58 1.25 -4.26 21.19
N LEU A 59 0.28 -3.91 22.03
CA LEU A 59 -0.35 -2.58 22.04
C LEU A 59 0.67 -1.47 22.32
N ALA A 60 1.52 -1.64 23.34
CA ALA A 60 2.57 -0.67 23.64
C ALA A 60 3.57 -0.51 22.47
N ALA A 61 3.90 -1.60 21.78
CA ALA A 61 4.76 -1.56 20.59
C ALA A 61 4.08 -0.85 19.41
N LEU A 62 2.78 -1.03 19.22
CA LEU A 62 2.01 -0.30 18.20
C LEU A 62 1.92 1.19 18.50
N ASP A 63 1.69 1.57 19.77
CA ASP A 63 1.67 2.97 20.19
C ASP A 63 3.03 3.65 19.94
N ALA A 64 4.14 2.96 20.22
CA ALA A 64 5.48 3.47 19.92
C ALA A 64 5.71 3.67 18.41
N ARG A 65 5.29 2.71 17.57
CA ARG A 65 5.37 2.83 16.10
C ARG A 65 4.50 3.97 15.57
N LEU A 66 3.31 4.18 16.14
CA LEU A 66 2.43 5.27 15.77
C LEU A 66 3.06 6.63 16.12
N ALA A 67 3.65 6.75 17.30
CA ALA A 67 4.35 7.97 17.71
C ALA A 67 5.55 8.29 16.79
N GLU A 68 6.34 7.27 16.42
CA GLU A 68 7.46 7.41 15.49
C GLU A 68 6.99 7.84 14.08
N ALA A 69 5.93 7.20 13.57
CA ALA A 69 5.34 7.56 12.29
C ALA A 69 4.78 9.00 12.28
N GLN A 70 4.13 9.42 13.36
CA GLN A 70 3.64 10.79 13.53
C GLN A 70 4.78 11.82 13.60
N ALA A 71 5.88 11.49 14.30
CA ALA A 71 7.06 12.34 14.34
C ALA A 71 7.71 12.48 12.95
N GLY A 72 7.85 11.38 12.20
CA GLY A 72 8.32 11.39 10.82
C GLY A 72 7.42 12.22 9.90
N ALA A 73 6.11 12.07 10.01
CA ALA A 73 5.15 12.86 9.23
C ALA A 73 5.26 14.37 9.50
N ARG A 74 5.47 14.78 10.76
CA ARG A 74 5.72 16.19 11.12
C ARG A 74 7.02 16.71 10.52
N SER A 75 8.11 15.94 10.59
CA SER A 75 9.39 16.32 9.99
C SER A 75 9.27 16.53 8.48
N VAL A 76 8.58 15.61 7.77
CA VAL A 76 8.35 15.74 6.33
C VAL A 76 7.47 16.96 6.01
N ALA A 77 6.43 17.21 6.81
CA ALA A 77 5.58 18.39 6.62
C ALA A 77 6.38 19.71 6.77
N GLU A 78 7.29 19.77 7.74
CA GLU A 78 8.19 20.92 7.91
C GLU A 78 9.16 21.08 6.74
N GLU A 79 9.74 19.99 6.22
CA GLU A 79 10.59 20.04 5.03
C GLU A 79 9.83 20.52 3.80
N ILE A 80 8.61 20.03 3.58
CA ILE A 80 7.74 20.49 2.48
C ILE A 80 7.46 21.99 2.62
N ALA A 81 7.12 22.47 3.82
CA ALA A 81 6.88 23.89 4.05
C ALA A 81 8.13 24.74 3.74
N ARG A 82 9.32 24.29 4.16
CA ARG A 82 10.59 24.96 3.85
C ARG A 82 10.91 24.98 2.36
N LEU A 83 10.69 23.86 1.66
CA LEU A 83 10.94 23.75 0.22
C LEU A 83 9.95 24.61 -0.58
N SER A 84 8.68 24.64 -0.19
CA SER A 84 7.67 25.52 -0.79
C SER A 84 8.07 26.99 -0.66
N ALA A 85 8.43 27.43 0.55
CA ALA A 85 8.86 28.82 0.78
C ALA A 85 10.09 29.19 -0.06
N ARG A 86 11.05 28.26 -0.23
CA ARG A 86 12.21 28.46 -1.09
C ARG A 86 11.84 28.55 -2.57
N ALA A 87 10.89 27.73 -3.02
CA ALA A 87 10.39 27.76 -4.38
C ALA A 87 9.68 29.10 -4.69
N ASP A 88 8.84 29.58 -3.77
CA ASP A 88 8.15 30.87 -3.90
C ASP A 88 9.15 32.04 -3.96
N ALA A 89 10.18 32.03 -3.10
CA ALA A 89 11.24 33.03 -3.13
C ALA A 89 12.03 33.01 -4.45
N ALA A 90 12.36 31.82 -4.96
CA ALA A 90 13.03 31.68 -6.24
C ALA A 90 12.16 32.18 -7.41
N ALA A 91 10.86 31.88 -7.40
CA ALA A 91 9.90 32.37 -8.39
C ALA A 91 9.83 33.90 -8.38
N ALA A 92 9.82 34.53 -7.20
CA ALA A 92 9.85 35.99 -7.08
C ALA A 92 11.14 36.61 -7.67
N THR A 93 12.31 36.03 -7.37
CA THR A 93 13.59 36.49 -7.94
C THR A 93 13.62 36.33 -9.48
N ILE A 94 13.07 35.24 -10.00
CA ILE A 94 12.94 35.03 -11.46
C ILE A 94 12.03 36.10 -12.08
N GLY A 95 10.91 36.45 -11.44
CA GLY A 95 10.02 37.52 -11.90
C GLY A 95 10.69 38.89 -11.92
N GLU A 96 11.45 39.23 -10.87
CA GLU A 96 12.20 40.49 -10.79
C GLU A 96 13.31 40.57 -11.84
N THR A 97 14.11 39.51 -11.98
CA THR A 97 15.17 39.44 -13.00
C THR A 97 14.61 39.52 -14.40
N ARG A 98 13.48 38.85 -14.69
CA ARG A 98 12.78 38.98 -15.98
C ARG A 98 12.35 40.41 -16.27
N THR A 99 11.72 41.07 -15.29
CA THR A 99 11.29 42.47 -15.42
C THR A 99 12.48 43.39 -15.69
N ARG A 100 13.61 43.16 -15.00
CA ARG A 100 14.85 43.92 -15.21
C ARG A 100 15.47 43.67 -16.59
N VAL A 101 15.44 42.43 -17.09
CA VAL A 101 15.88 42.12 -18.46
C VAL A 101 14.99 42.81 -19.48
N GLU A 102 13.66 42.80 -19.30
CA GLU A 102 12.72 43.49 -20.20
C GLU A 102 12.92 45.01 -20.21
N GLN A 103 13.21 45.62 -19.06
CA GLN A 103 13.54 47.06 -18.97
C GLN A 103 14.89 47.41 -19.62
N LEU A 104 15.89 46.54 -19.50
CA LEU A 104 17.20 46.71 -20.15
C LEU A 104 17.14 46.40 -21.66
N ALA A 105 16.20 45.56 -22.08
CA ALA A 105 15.92 45.24 -23.47
C ALA A 105 14.95 46.24 -24.14
N ALA A 106 14.60 47.34 -23.46
CA ALA A 106 13.79 48.41 -24.04
C ALA A 106 14.41 48.87 -25.38
N PRO A 107 13.61 48.93 -26.46
CA PRO A 107 14.14 49.10 -27.80
C PRO A 107 14.72 50.50 -28.00
N THR A 108 15.93 50.57 -28.55
CA THR A 108 16.36 51.75 -29.33
C THR A 108 15.29 52.01 -30.39
N PRO A 109 14.83 53.26 -30.63
CA PRO A 109 13.71 53.52 -31.53
C PRO A 109 14.06 53.03 -32.94
N ALA A 110 13.46 51.90 -33.32
CA ALA A 110 13.58 51.35 -34.65
C ALA A 110 12.64 52.10 -35.59
N ARG A 111 13.19 52.46 -36.75
CA ARG A 111 12.48 53.01 -37.91
C ARG A 111 11.21 52.22 -38.25
N PRO A 112 10.21 52.87 -38.87
CA PRO A 112 8.91 52.27 -39.13
C PRO A 112 9.04 51.07 -40.07
N SER A 113 8.56 49.92 -39.60
CA SER A 113 8.28 48.74 -40.42
C SER A 113 6.84 48.80 -40.90
N VAL A 114 6.66 48.35 -42.14
CA VAL A 114 5.41 48.32 -42.92
C VAL A 114 4.29 47.51 -42.24
N PRO A 115 3.01 47.80 -42.55
CA PRO A 115 1.85 47.31 -41.80
C PRO A 115 1.67 45.79 -41.84
N ALA A 116 1.32 45.24 -40.68
CA ALA A 116 0.83 43.90 -40.49
C ALA A 116 -0.48 43.66 -41.26
N GLU A 117 -0.49 42.62 -42.09
CA GLU A 117 -1.70 42.04 -42.64
C GLU A 117 -2.18 40.95 -41.68
N ALA A 118 -3.27 41.24 -40.97
CA ALA A 118 -3.99 40.30 -40.14
C ALA A 118 -4.98 39.51 -41.00
N LEU A 119 -4.87 38.18 -41.03
CA LEU A 119 -5.89 37.28 -41.58
C LEU A 119 -5.96 35.96 -40.77
N HIS A 120 -6.80 36.02 -39.74
CA HIS A 120 -7.70 34.97 -39.21
C HIS A 120 -7.11 33.73 -38.49
N PRO A 121 -7.80 33.23 -37.43
CA PRO A 121 -7.49 31.95 -36.79
C PRO A 121 -8.12 30.78 -37.56
N ALA A 122 -7.31 29.82 -37.99
CA ALA A 122 -7.76 28.52 -38.51
C ALA A 122 -7.47 27.40 -37.50
N PRO A 123 -8.31 26.35 -37.39
CA PRO A 123 -8.35 25.47 -36.24
C PRO A 123 -7.47 24.21 -36.36
N ALA A 124 -6.88 23.82 -35.23
CA ALA A 124 -6.56 22.43 -34.82
C ALA A 124 -5.54 21.57 -35.60
N ALA A 125 -4.84 22.09 -36.62
CA ALA A 125 -3.80 21.33 -37.32
C ALA A 125 -2.35 21.75 -36.97
N GLU A 126 -2.11 22.98 -36.54
CA GLU A 126 -0.75 23.53 -36.36
C GLU A 126 -0.07 23.23 -35.00
N ARG A 127 -0.72 22.48 -34.10
CA ARG A 127 -0.11 21.98 -32.84
C ARG A 127 -0.19 20.47 -32.65
N ARG A 128 -0.36 19.68 -33.72
CA ARG A 128 -0.23 18.20 -33.68
C ARG A 128 1.21 17.70 -33.55
N GLY A 129 2.19 18.61 -33.56
CA GLY A 129 3.59 18.27 -33.31
C GLY A 129 4.02 18.56 -31.88
N GLU A 130 3.43 19.55 -31.22
CA GLU A 130 3.91 20.06 -29.94
C GLU A 130 3.74 19.06 -28.77
N PRO A 131 2.56 18.44 -28.55
CA PRO A 131 2.42 17.45 -27.48
C PRO A 131 3.18 16.16 -27.80
N GLU A 132 3.12 15.66 -29.04
CA GLU A 132 3.85 14.46 -29.45
C GLU A 132 5.37 14.65 -29.34
N GLN A 133 5.91 15.82 -29.68
CA GLN A 133 7.32 16.15 -29.51
C GLN A 133 7.70 16.29 -28.04
N ALA A 134 6.90 16.98 -27.22
CA ALA A 134 7.15 17.09 -25.78
C ALA A 134 7.18 15.71 -25.11
N TYR A 135 6.23 14.85 -25.46
CA TYR A 135 6.19 13.47 -25.00
C TYR A 135 7.39 12.63 -25.49
N ALA A 136 7.78 12.78 -26.76
CA ALA A 136 8.94 12.10 -27.32
C ALA A 136 10.26 12.55 -26.68
N ALA A 137 10.39 13.84 -26.36
CA ALA A 137 11.53 14.40 -25.64
C ALA A 137 11.62 13.81 -24.22
N ALA A 138 10.52 13.81 -23.46
CA ALA A 138 10.47 13.19 -22.13
C ALA A 138 10.85 11.70 -22.15
N LEU A 139 10.40 10.96 -23.18
CA LEU A 139 10.82 9.57 -23.40
C LEU A 139 12.31 9.44 -23.72
N ALA A 140 12.90 10.38 -24.46
CA ALA A 140 14.32 10.38 -24.73
C ALA A 140 15.12 10.61 -23.44
N THR A 141 14.71 11.56 -22.59
CA THR A 141 15.27 11.79 -21.25
C THR A 141 15.22 10.53 -20.39
N PHE A 142 14.07 9.84 -20.39
CA PHE A 142 13.92 8.56 -19.66
C PHE A 142 14.91 7.50 -20.16
N ARG A 143 15.05 7.36 -21.48
CA ARG A 143 15.97 6.39 -22.12
C ARG A 143 17.43 6.73 -21.87
N ALA A 144 17.75 8.01 -21.71
CA ALA A 144 19.08 8.49 -21.29
C ALA A 144 19.41 8.17 -19.82
N ARG A 145 18.49 7.51 -19.09
CA ARG A 145 18.59 7.19 -17.65
C ARG A 145 18.55 8.40 -16.72
N GLU A 146 18.13 9.54 -17.23
CA GLU A 146 17.90 10.75 -16.44
C GLU A 146 16.49 10.70 -15.84
N HIS A 147 16.25 9.69 -14.99
CA HIS A 147 14.90 9.38 -14.51
C HIS A 147 14.24 10.51 -13.71
N GLY A 148 15.03 11.29 -12.97
CA GLY A 148 14.52 12.47 -12.25
C GLY A 148 14.02 13.56 -13.19
N GLN A 149 14.80 13.89 -14.23
CA GLN A 149 14.39 14.88 -15.23
C GLN A 149 13.20 14.37 -16.07
N ALA A 150 13.21 13.10 -16.44
CA ALA A 150 12.10 12.49 -17.17
C ALA A 150 10.77 12.59 -16.41
N VAL A 151 10.78 12.44 -15.08
CA VAL A 151 9.57 12.65 -14.26
C VAL A 151 9.06 14.08 -14.40
N LEU A 152 9.94 15.08 -14.32
CA LEU A 152 9.56 16.49 -14.48
C LEU A 152 8.99 16.77 -15.87
N ASP A 153 9.63 16.23 -16.92
CA ASP A 153 9.19 16.41 -18.31
C ASP A 153 7.80 15.78 -18.56
N PHE A 154 7.55 14.59 -18.00
CA PHE A 154 6.23 13.95 -18.10
C PHE A 154 5.15 14.65 -17.26
N LEU A 155 5.51 15.17 -16.08
CA LEU A 155 4.58 15.97 -15.27
C LEU A 155 4.17 17.24 -16.00
N ASP A 156 5.14 17.96 -16.57
CA ASP A 156 4.89 19.14 -17.39
C ASP A 156 3.99 18.81 -18.59
N PHE A 157 4.22 17.67 -19.26
CA PHE A 157 3.36 17.18 -20.32
C PHE A 157 1.91 16.97 -19.86
N ILE A 158 1.69 16.30 -18.72
CA ILE A 158 0.35 16.04 -18.18
C ILE A 158 -0.34 17.34 -17.77
N THR A 159 0.40 18.30 -17.18
CA THR A 159 -0.12 19.61 -16.80
C THR A 159 -0.54 20.43 -18.03
N LYS A 160 0.28 20.45 -19.09
CA LYS A 160 -0.02 21.18 -20.32
C LYS A 160 -1.11 20.51 -21.16
N TYR A 161 -1.15 19.18 -21.17
CA TYR A 161 -2.00 18.40 -22.05
C TYR A 161 -2.83 17.33 -21.29
N PRO A 162 -3.64 17.71 -20.29
CA PRO A 162 -4.28 16.75 -19.37
C PRO A 162 -5.32 15.85 -20.04
N LYS A 163 -5.92 16.29 -21.15
CA LYS A 163 -6.92 15.53 -21.92
C LYS A 163 -6.32 14.78 -23.12
N HIS A 164 -5.00 14.84 -23.30
CA HIS A 164 -4.37 14.24 -24.46
C HIS A 164 -4.34 12.71 -24.34
N PRO A 165 -4.51 11.95 -25.43
CA PRO A 165 -4.46 10.48 -25.39
C PRO A 165 -3.17 9.89 -24.81
N LEU A 166 -2.07 10.66 -24.82
CA LEU A 166 -0.79 10.26 -24.24
C LEU A 166 -0.65 10.62 -22.76
N ALA A 167 -1.56 11.38 -22.14
CA ALA A 167 -1.45 11.80 -20.73
C ALA A 167 -1.40 10.58 -19.79
N ALA A 168 -2.29 9.62 -19.97
CA ALA A 168 -2.26 8.36 -19.21
C ALA A 168 -0.98 7.55 -19.45
N ASN A 169 -0.39 7.64 -20.66
CA ASN A 169 0.87 6.97 -20.97
C ASN A 169 2.06 7.70 -20.31
N ALA A 170 2.07 9.04 -20.31
CA ALA A 170 3.06 9.84 -19.58
C ALA A 170 3.03 9.51 -18.08
N GLN A 171 1.83 9.41 -17.50
CA GLN A 171 1.63 9.00 -16.11
C GLN A 171 2.22 7.62 -15.82
N TYR A 172 2.08 6.68 -16.77
CA TYR A 172 2.72 5.36 -16.67
C TYR A 172 4.24 5.45 -16.67
N TRP A 173 4.84 6.31 -17.52
CA TRP A 173 6.29 6.48 -17.55
C TRP A 173 6.87 7.15 -16.31
N ILE A 174 6.11 8.01 -15.63
CA ILE A 174 6.48 8.52 -14.30
C ILE A 174 6.58 7.34 -13.32
N GLY A 175 5.60 6.44 -13.30
CA GLY A 175 5.66 5.21 -12.50
C GLY A 175 6.87 4.34 -12.83
N GLU A 176 7.18 4.15 -14.12
CA GLU A 176 8.39 3.42 -14.54
C GLU A 176 9.67 4.11 -14.06
N ALA A 177 9.74 5.44 -14.09
CA ALA A 177 10.91 6.19 -13.66
C ALA A 177 11.19 5.99 -12.18
N TYR A 178 10.16 6.03 -11.34
CA TYR A 178 10.30 5.71 -9.92
C TYR A 178 10.64 4.23 -9.69
N TYR A 179 10.04 3.32 -10.47
CA TYR A 179 10.33 1.90 -10.37
C TYR A 179 11.80 1.59 -10.66
N VAL A 180 12.38 2.18 -11.71
CA VAL A 180 13.80 2.01 -12.06
C VAL A 180 14.71 2.64 -11.00
N GLN A 181 14.31 3.75 -10.41
CA GLN A 181 14.99 4.37 -9.26
C GLN A 181 14.83 3.57 -7.95
N ARG A 182 14.07 2.46 -7.96
CA ARG A 182 13.76 1.62 -6.80
C ARG A 182 12.92 2.32 -5.73
N ASP A 183 12.32 3.45 -6.06
CA ASP A 183 11.28 4.07 -5.22
C ASP A 183 9.94 3.41 -5.52
N TYR A 184 9.78 2.18 -5.04
CA TYR A 184 8.59 1.39 -5.31
C TYR A 184 7.33 1.96 -4.65
N ARG A 185 7.47 2.79 -3.59
CA ARG A 185 6.34 3.45 -2.95
C ARG A 185 5.79 4.55 -3.84
N GLN A 186 6.65 5.43 -4.35
CA GLN A 186 6.22 6.45 -5.31
C GLN A 186 5.74 5.81 -6.62
N ALA A 187 6.46 4.82 -7.15
CA ALA A 187 6.02 4.11 -8.35
C ALA A 187 4.60 3.55 -8.21
N LEU A 188 4.25 3.00 -7.05
CA LEU A 188 2.93 2.47 -6.78
C LEU A 188 1.83 3.55 -6.83
N VAL A 189 2.07 4.71 -6.23
CA VAL A 189 1.15 5.86 -6.29
C VAL A 189 0.95 6.30 -7.74
N GLU A 190 2.04 6.43 -8.50
CA GLU A 190 1.97 6.92 -9.87
C GLU A 190 1.33 5.91 -10.83
N PHE A 191 1.54 4.60 -10.64
CA PHE A 191 0.82 3.58 -11.42
C PHE A 191 -0.67 3.52 -11.07
N GLN A 192 -1.06 3.77 -9.81
CA GLN A 192 -2.48 3.81 -9.42
C GLN A 192 -3.21 4.95 -10.13
N LYS A 193 -2.59 6.13 -10.27
CA LYS A 193 -3.16 7.25 -11.04
C LYS A 193 -3.44 6.88 -12.51
N VAL A 194 -2.65 5.99 -13.12
CA VAL A 194 -2.91 5.51 -14.49
C VAL A 194 -4.26 4.80 -14.58
N LEU A 195 -4.64 4.05 -13.54
CA LEU A 195 -5.90 3.29 -13.50
C LEU A 195 -7.12 4.22 -13.49
N GLU A 196 -6.97 5.45 -13.01
CA GLU A 196 -8.05 6.45 -12.96
C GLU A 196 -8.28 7.12 -14.33
N HIS A 197 -7.31 7.06 -15.25
CA HIS A 197 -7.28 7.96 -16.42
C HIS A 197 -7.19 7.27 -17.79
N GLY A 198 -7.06 5.94 -17.88
CA GLY A 198 -7.07 5.31 -19.21
C GLY A 198 -7.08 3.79 -19.26
N GLU A 199 -8.04 3.24 -20.01
CA GLU A 199 -8.21 1.80 -20.26
C GLU A 199 -6.99 1.17 -20.95
N ARG A 200 -6.35 1.89 -21.88
CA ARG A 200 -5.29 1.33 -22.74
C ARG A 200 -4.03 0.91 -21.96
N LYS A 201 -3.72 1.61 -20.86
CA LYS A 201 -2.52 1.34 -20.04
C LYS A 201 -2.84 0.78 -18.66
N ALA A 202 -4.13 0.62 -18.34
CA ALA A 202 -4.58 0.09 -17.06
C ALA A 202 -4.04 -1.31 -16.76
N ALA A 203 -4.09 -2.22 -17.74
CA ALA A 203 -3.61 -3.59 -17.57
C ALA A 203 -2.10 -3.65 -17.25
N ASP A 204 -1.29 -2.88 -17.99
CA ASP A 204 0.16 -2.79 -17.78
C ASP A 204 0.49 -2.13 -16.43
N ALA A 205 -0.20 -1.04 -16.08
CA ALA A 205 -0.02 -0.34 -14.82
C ALA A 205 -0.35 -1.25 -13.63
N LEU A 206 -1.46 -1.99 -13.70
CA LEU A 206 -1.88 -2.92 -12.65
C LEU A 206 -0.92 -4.12 -12.50
N LEU A 207 -0.34 -4.60 -13.62
CA LEU A 207 0.75 -5.57 -13.57
C LEU A 207 1.97 -5.03 -12.82
N LYS A 208 2.33 -3.77 -13.10
CA LYS A 208 3.45 -3.06 -12.46
C LYS A 208 3.20 -2.77 -10.99
N VAL A 209 1.97 -2.44 -10.58
CA VAL A 209 1.57 -2.34 -9.17
C VAL A 209 1.91 -3.65 -8.43
N GLY A 210 1.58 -4.80 -9.00
CA GLY A 210 1.95 -6.09 -8.41
C GLY A 210 3.47 -6.28 -8.28
N LEU A 211 4.25 -5.83 -9.27
CA LEU A 211 5.71 -5.86 -9.20
C LEU A 211 6.27 -4.89 -8.14
N CYS A 212 5.68 -3.71 -7.95
CA CYS A 212 6.04 -2.81 -6.86
C CYS A 212 5.84 -3.50 -5.50
N TYR A 213 4.69 -4.14 -5.29
CA TYR A 213 4.40 -4.87 -4.05
C TYR A 213 5.38 -6.01 -3.79
N VAL A 214 5.78 -6.76 -4.82
CA VAL A 214 6.86 -7.77 -4.69
C VAL A 214 8.14 -7.17 -4.13
N ASN A 215 8.58 -6.04 -4.71
CA ASN A 215 9.82 -5.39 -4.29
C ASN A 215 9.71 -4.80 -2.87
N LEU A 216 8.50 -4.42 -2.47
CA LEU A 216 8.15 -4.02 -1.10
C LEU A 216 7.96 -5.20 -0.15
N ARG A 217 8.19 -6.44 -0.59
CA ARG A 217 7.99 -7.70 0.17
C ARG A 217 6.54 -7.98 0.57
N ASP A 218 5.59 -7.29 -0.04
CA ASP A 218 4.17 -7.51 0.16
C ASP A 218 3.60 -8.46 -0.90
N THR A 219 3.87 -9.75 -0.70
CA THR A 219 3.39 -10.79 -1.62
C THR A 219 1.86 -10.98 -1.57
N SER A 220 1.19 -10.48 -0.53
CA SER A 220 -0.27 -10.55 -0.45
C SER A 220 -0.90 -9.60 -1.45
N HIS A 221 -0.53 -8.31 -1.39
CA HIS A 221 -1.06 -7.30 -2.30
C HIS A 221 -0.56 -7.51 -3.74
N ALA A 222 0.67 -8.03 -3.93
CA ALA A 222 1.16 -8.40 -5.26
C ALA A 222 0.23 -9.41 -5.96
N ARG A 223 -0.17 -10.47 -5.24
CA ARG A 223 -1.09 -11.49 -5.77
C ARG A 223 -2.47 -10.91 -6.08
N GLN A 224 -2.98 -10.06 -5.19
CA GLN A 224 -4.27 -9.39 -5.41
C GLN A 224 -4.24 -8.54 -6.68
N ALA A 225 -3.19 -7.74 -6.89
CA ALA A 225 -3.03 -6.94 -8.10
C ALA A 225 -3.02 -7.81 -9.36
N TRP A 226 -2.25 -8.90 -9.39
CA TRP A 226 -2.20 -9.79 -10.56
C TRP A 226 -3.50 -10.56 -10.80
N MET A 227 -4.22 -10.96 -9.74
CA MET A 227 -5.56 -11.53 -9.90
C MET A 227 -6.52 -10.52 -10.52
N ARG A 228 -6.45 -9.25 -10.11
CA ARG A 228 -7.24 -8.19 -10.75
C ARG A 228 -6.88 -8.02 -12.23
N VAL A 229 -5.61 -8.06 -12.63
CA VAL A 229 -5.23 -8.04 -14.07
C VAL A 229 -5.92 -9.16 -14.84
N ILE A 230 -5.94 -10.38 -14.28
CA ILE A 230 -6.54 -11.55 -14.95
C ILE A 230 -8.06 -11.42 -15.05
N ASN A 231 -8.71 -10.86 -14.04
CA ASN A 231 -10.16 -10.72 -13.98
C ASN A 231 -10.67 -9.54 -14.83
N GLU A 232 -10.01 -8.39 -14.72
CA GLU A 232 -10.41 -7.14 -15.37
C GLU A 232 -9.89 -7.05 -16.82
N HIS A 233 -8.74 -7.67 -17.13
CA HIS A 233 -8.10 -7.60 -18.44
C HIS A 233 -7.68 -8.98 -19.01
N PRO A 234 -8.58 -9.97 -19.09
CA PRO A 234 -8.26 -11.38 -19.31
C PRO A 234 -7.56 -11.72 -20.64
N ARG A 235 -7.66 -10.86 -21.66
CA ARG A 235 -7.14 -11.08 -23.03
C ARG A 235 -5.91 -10.23 -23.36
N THR A 236 -5.17 -9.79 -22.35
CA THR A 236 -4.00 -8.92 -22.52
C THR A 236 -2.71 -9.68 -22.21
N ASP A 237 -1.60 -9.27 -22.84
CA ASP A 237 -0.26 -9.76 -22.50
C ASP A 237 0.06 -9.58 -21.00
N ALA A 238 -0.51 -8.53 -20.38
CA ALA A 238 -0.40 -8.29 -18.96
C ALA A 238 -1.05 -9.42 -18.14
N ALA A 239 -2.21 -9.93 -18.54
CA ALA A 239 -2.86 -11.06 -17.89
C ALA A 239 -2.05 -12.35 -18.03
N ASP A 240 -1.42 -12.59 -19.18
CA ASP A 240 -0.55 -13.76 -19.36
C ASP A 240 0.68 -13.71 -18.46
N LYS A 241 1.32 -12.52 -18.36
CA LYS A 241 2.41 -12.28 -17.41
C LYS A 241 1.95 -12.43 -15.95
N ALA A 242 0.78 -11.89 -15.60
CA ALA A 242 0.20 -12.02 -14.26
C ALA A 242 -0.03 -13.49 -13.87
N ARG A 243 -0.56 -14.32 -14.79
CA ARG A 243 -0.71 -15.77 -14.57
C ARG A 243 0.65 -16.45 -14.33
N ALA A 244 1.67 -16.08 -15.11
CA ALA A 244 3.02 -16.62 -14.94
C ALA A 244 3.61 -16.23 -13.58
N PHE A 245 3.46 -14.97 -13.16
CA PHE A 245 3.90 -14.51 -11.84
C PHE A 245 3.19 -15.29 -10.73
N LEU A 246 1.86 -15.40 -10.75
CA LEU A 246 1.11 -16.15 -9.74
C LEU A 246 1.58 -17.60 -9.59
N ARG A 247 1.85 -18.31 -10.70
CA ARG A 247 2.41 -19.67 -10.67
C ARG A 247 3.78 -19.71 -9.99
N SER A 248 4.67 -18.78 -10.33
CA SER A 248 6.02 -18.73 -9.77
C SER A 248 6.04 -18.47 -8.25
N TYR A 249 5.09 -17.65 -7.75
CA TYR A 249 4.98 -17.36 -6.31
C TYR A 249 4.24 -18.44 -5.53
N ALA A 250 3.34 -19.20 -6.17
CA ALA A 250 2.72 -20.36 -5.54
C ALA A 250 3.74 -21.50 -5.30
N ALA A 251 4.70 -21.67 -6.22
CA ALA A 251 5.73 -22.72 -6.15
C ALA A 251 6.87 -22.43 -5.13
N ARG A 252 7.01 -21.19 -4.64
CA ARG A 252 8.07 -20.78 -3.70
C ARG A 252 7.65 -20.84 -2.22
N ARG A 253 6.50 -21.45 -1.91
CA ARG A 253 6.10 -21.66 -0.51
C ARG A 253 6.99 -22.76 0.11
N PRO A 254 7.70 -22.50 1.22
CA PRO A 254 8.30 -23.55 2.03
C PRO A 254 7.22 -24.43 2.67
#